data_AF-A0A537J4W5-F1
#
_entry.id   AF-A0A537J4W5-F1
#
_cell.length_a   1.000
_cell.length_b   1.000
_cell.length_c   1.000
_cell.angle_alpha   90.00
_cell.angle_beta   90.00
_cell.angle_gamma   90.00
#
_symmetry.space_group_name_H-M   'P 1'
#
loop_
_entity.id
_entity.type
_entity.pdbx_description
1 polymer ?
#
loop_
_entity_poly.entity_id
_entity_poly.type
_entity_poly.pdbx_seq_one_letter_code
_entity_poly.pdbx_strand_id
1 'polypeptide(L)'
;MQIKDRHAKESSFSRALLAGLICGIITGALVAFYTFEYRKITDFRGLGYLEPLIIFLAFPLLLVIAGFIFLGMVEQFKNGELLFVVLALVVMAGVIVFVLVTKEGPVMSGSKGLLLGITAITGLIIAFLLPFLGTHPKIFMEKEELLESAQ
;
A
#
# COMPACT_ATOMS: atom_id res chain seq x y z
N MET A 1 31.05 -18.05 2.55
CA MET A 1 30.01 -17.47 3.43
C MET A 1 29.38 -16.21 2.82
N GLN A 2 30.16 -15.26 2.29
CA GLN A 2 29.71 -14.01 1.64
C GLN A 2 28.77 -14.09 0.40
N ILE A 3 28.62 -15.25 -0.24
CA ILE A 3 27.81 -15.38 -1.48
C ILE A 3 26.36 -15.76 -1.14
N LYS A 4 26.15 -16.58 -0.09
CA LYS A 4 24.82 -17.05 0.31
C LYS A 4 23.96 -15.92 0.88
N ASP A 5 24.60 -14.96 1.57
CA ASP A 5 23.93 -13.78 2.12
C ASP A 5 23.45 -12.80 1.02
N ARG A 6 24.13 -12.77 -0.14
CA ARG A 6 23.73 -11.90 -1.26
C ARG A 6 22.46 -12.40 -1.95
N HIS A 7 22.37 -13.69 -2.24
CA HIS A 7 21.17 -14.27 -2.87
C HIS A 7 19.92 -14.15 -1.99
N ALA A 8 20.05 -14.38 -0.68
CA ALA A 8 18.95 -14.22 0.27
C ALA A 8 18.44 -12.76 0.36
N LYS A 9 19.36 -11.78 0.25
CA LYS A 9 19.02 -10.36 0.31
C LYS A 9 18.41 -9.85 -1.00
N GLU A 10 18.89 -10.32 -2.16
CA GLU A 10 18.29 -10.00 -3.45
C GLU A 10 16.88 -10.60 -3.61
N SER A 11 16.66 -11.82 -3.14
CA SER A 11 15.31 -12.41 -3.04
C SER A 11 14.39 -11.56 -2.15
N SER A 12 14.90 -11.07 -1.01
CA SER A 12 14.11 -10.25 -0.08
C SER A 12 13.76 -8.87 -0.63
N PHE A 13 14.67 -8.24 -1.35
CA PHE A 13 14.48 -6.96 -2.02
C PHE A 13 13.46 -7.04 -3.17
N SER A 14 13.62 -8.03 -4.06
CA SER A 14 12.71 -8.24 -5.19
C SER A 14 11.28 -8.49 -4.70
N ARG A 15 11.11 -9.29 -3.64
CA ARG A 15 9.80 -9.56 -3.02
C ARG A 15 9.14 -8.30 -2.46
N ALA A 16 9.88 -7.45 -1.74
CA ALA A 16 9.32 -6.23 -1.17
C ALA A 16 8.86 -5.26 -2.27
N LEU A 17 9.64 -5.16 -3.35
CA LEU A 17 9.29 -4.36 -4.52
C LEU A 17 8.05 -4.90 -5.24
N LEU A 18 7.98 -6.22 -5.46
CA LEU A 18 6.85 -6.87 -6.13
C LEU A 18 5.57 -6.84 -5.28
N ALA A 19 5.70 -7.02 -3.97
CA ALA A 19 4.60 -6.89 -3.01
C ALA A 19 4.03 -5.46 -2.99
N GLY A 20 4.91 -4.45 -2.90
CA GLY A 20 4.50 -3.05 -2.97
C GLY A 20 3.85 -2.70 -4.30
N LEU A 21 4.40 -3.18 -5.41
CA LEU A 21 3.86 -2.94 -6.75
C LEU A 21 2.46 -3.55 -6.92
N ILE A 22 2.29 -4.82 -6.55
CA ILE A 22 0.98 -5.52 -6.63
C ILE A 22 -0.04 -4.80 -5.73
N CYS A 23 0.32 -4.53 -4.47
CA CYS A 23 -0.57 -3.83 -3.55
C CYS A 23 -0.96 -2.45 -4.09
N GLY A 24 -0.02 -1.74 -4.71
CA GLY A 24 -0.26 -0.43 -5.27
C GLY A 24 -1.12 -0.44 -6.54
N ILE A 25 -1.00 -1.45 -7.41
CA ILE A 25 -1.89 -1.63 -8.56
C ILE A 25 -3.31 -1.92 -8.08
N ILE A 26 -3.48 -2.82 -7.11
CA ILE A 26 -4.78 -3.14 -6.50
C ILE A 26 -5.38 -1.90 -5.85
N THR A 27 -4.57 -1.15 -5.08
CA THR A 27 -4.99 0.11 -4.45
C THR A 27 -5.43 1.13 -5.49
N GLY A 28 -4.63 1.34 -6.54
CA GLY A 28 -4.94 2.28 -7.61
C GLY A 28 -6.25 1.94 -8.31
N ALA A 29 -6.49 0.65 -8.60
CA ALA A 29 -7.74 0.19 -9.18
C ALA A 29 -8.96 0.43 -8.25
N LEU A 30 -8.84 0.09 -6.97
CA LEU A 30 -9.92 0.29 -5.99
C LEU A 30 -10.21 1.77 -5.74
N VAL A 31 -9.16 2.60 -5.64
CA VAL A 31 -9.31 4.05 -5.48
C VAL A 31 -9.92 4.70 -6.73
N ALA A 32 -9.51 4.26 -7.93
CA ALA A 32 -10.12 4.72 -9.17
C ALA A 32 -11.61 4.34 -9.25
N PHE A 33 -11.95 3.10 -8.89
CA PHE A 33 -13.34 2.65 -8.82
C PHE A 33 -14.17 3.44 -7.79
N TYR A 34 -13.64 3.63 -6.59
CA TYR A 34 -14.27 4.43 -5.55
C TYR A 34 -14.50 5.88 -6.00
N THR A 35 -13.51 6.49 -6.63
CA THR A 35 -13.59 7.86 -7.14
C THR A 35 -14.66 7.97 -8.23
N PHE A 36 -14.76 6.96 -9.10
CA PHE A 36 -15.79 6.92 -10.14
C PHE A 36 -17.21 6.82 -9.56
N GLU A 37 -17.45 5.93 -8.62
CA GLU A 37 -18.77 5.78 -7.98
C GLU A 37 -19.13 6.98 -7.10
N TYR A 38 -18.18 7.50 -6.32
CA TYR A 38 -18.42 8.67 -5.46
C TYR A 38 -18.85 9.89 -6.29
N ARG A 39 -18.18 10.13 -7.43
CA ARG A 39 -18.51 11.24 -8.34
C ARG A 39 -19.90 11.11 -8.95
N LYS A 40 -20.35 9.90 -9.29
CA LYS A 40 -21.72 9.68 -9.79
C LYS A 40 -22.79 10.11 -8.79
N ILE A 41 -22.52 9.90 -7.49
CA ILE A 41 -23.48 10.16 -6.43
C ILE A 41 -23.46 11.64 -6.02
N THR A 42 -22.27 12.26 -5.92
CA THR A 42 -22.13 13.61 -5.34
C THR A 42 -22.00 14.73 -6.38
N ASP A 43 -22.09 14.42 -7.67
CA ASP A 43 -21.87 15.33 -8.82
C ASP A 43 -20.60 16.20 -8.68
N PHE A 44 -19.57 15.62 -8.04
CA PHE A 44 -18.34 16.33 -7.72
C PHE A 44 -17.47 16.48 -8.96
N ARG A 45 -17.39 17.71 -9.49
CA ARG A 45 -16.53 18.08 -10.62
C ARG A 45 -15.10 18.37 -10.13
N GLY A 46 -14.36 17.31 -9.80
CA GLY A 46 -12.90 17.39 -9.61
C GLY A 46 -12.14 17.56 -10.94
N LEU A 47 -10.82 17.29 -10.96
CA LEU A 47 -9.94 17.30 -12.14
C LEU A 47 -10.26 16.11 -13.08
N GLY A 48 -11.47 16.07 -13.65
CA GLY A 48 -11.87 15.29 -14.83
C GLY A 48 -11.25 13.89 -14.97
N TYR A 49 -10.69 13.61 -16.16
CA TYR A 49 -10.06 12.34 -16.55
C TYR A 49 -8.59 12.21 -16.15
N LEU A 50 -7.97 13.28 -15.64
CA LEU A 50 -6.56 13.26 -15.23
C LEU A 50 -6.37 12.63 -13.84
N GLU A 51 -7.35 12.79 -12.94
CA GLU A 51 -7.29 12.22 -11.59
C GLU A 51 -7.10 10.69 -11.57
N PRO A 52 -7.88 9.87 -12.31
CA PRO A 52 -7.72 8.42 -12.27
C PRO A 52 -6.34 7.94 -12.73
N LEU A 53 -5.75 8.61 -13.74
CA LEU A 53 -4.44 8.25 -14.28
C LEU A 53 -3.32 8.58 -13.28
N ILE A 54 -3.40 9.75 -12.65
CA ILE A 54 -2.46 10.20 -11.63
C ILE A 54 -2.55 9.30 -10.40
N ILE A 55 -3.77 8.96 -9.96
CA ILE A 55 -4.05 7.99 -8.90
C ILE A 55 -3.38 6.66 -9.24
N PHE A 56 -3.65 6.12 -10.43
CA PHE A 56 -3.14 4.82 -10.82
C PHE A 56 -1.61 4.77 -10.90
N LEU A 57 -0.92 5.89 -11.17
CA LEU A 57 0.53 5.96 -11.14
C LEU A 57 1.10 6.22 -9.73
N ALA A 58 0.44 7.09 -8.95
CA ALA A 58 0.92 7.53 -7.65
C ALA A 58 0.85 6.42 -6.58
N PHE A 59 -0.24 5.64 -6.54
CA PHE A 59 -0.41 4.59 -5.52
C PHE A 59 0.60 3.45 -5.64
N PRO A 60 0.93 2.91 -6.84
CA PRO A 60 2.05 1.99 -7.02
C PRO A 60 3.37 2.50 -6.49
N LEU A 61 3.75 3.73 -6.83
CA LEU A 61 5.00 4.31 -6.34
C LEU A 61 5.01 4.46 -4.82
N LEU A 62 3.90 4.94 -4.25
CA LEU A 62 3.75 5.09 -2.80
C LEU A 62 3.85 3.75 -2.07
N LEU A 63 3.19 2.71 -2.59
CA LEU A 63 3.17 1.37 -1.99
C LEU A 63 4.51 0.64 -2.18
N VAL A 64 5.25 0.88 -3.26
CA VAL A 64 6.63 0.39 -3.40
C VAL A 64 7.53 1.00 -2.32
N ILE A 65 7.43 2.30 -2.07
CA ILE A 65 8.16 2.95 -0.97
C ILE A 65 7.74 2.36 0.38
N ALA A 66 6.44 2.14 0.60
CA ALA A 66 5.95 1.50 1.82
C ALA A 66 6.49 0.07 1.98
N GLY A 67 6.60 -0.69 0.89
CA GLY A 67 7.21 -2.03 0.86
C GLY A 67 8.67 -2.02 1.29
N PHE A 68 9.45 -1.01 0.87
CA PHE A 68 10.82 -0.83 1.33
C PHE A 68 10.91 -0.54 2.82
N ILE A 69 10.03 0.33 3.33
CA ILE A 69 9.98 0.65 4.76
C ILE A 69 9.61 -0.60 5.57
N PHE A 70 8.64 -1.39 5.09
CA PHE A 70 8.26 -2.66 5.71
C PHE A 70 9.45 -3.63 5.79
N LEU A 71 10.17 -3.83 4.68
CA LEU A 71 11.35 -4.71 4.66
C LEU A 71 12.41 -4.24 5.67
N GLY A 72 12.71 -2.94 5.69
CA GLY A 72 13.66 -2.36 6.64
C GLY A 72 13.22 -2.57 8.11
N MET A 73 11.93 -2.44 8.40
CA MET A 73 11.40 -2.67 9.75
C MET A 73 11.46 -4.15 10.15
N VAL A 74 11.14 -5.07 9.24
CA VAL A 74 11.22 -6.52 9.51
C VAL A 74 12.68 -6.98 9.70
N GLU A 75 13.63 -6.41 8.95
CA GLU A 75 15.05 -6.74 9.10
C GLU A 75 15.65 -6.20 10.41
N GLN A 76 15.22 -5.03 10.89
CA GLN A 76 15.79 -4.38 12.07
C GLN A 76 15.11 -4.79 13.39
N PHE A 77 13.84 -5.18 13.37
CA PHE A 77 13.06 -5.43 14.58
C PHE A 77 12.45 -6.84 14.60
N LYS A 78 12.57 -7.52 15.76
CA LYS A 78 11.99 -8.86 15.98
C LYS A 78 10.47 -8.93 15.77
N ASN A 79 9.76 -7.82 15.98
CA ASN A 79 8.32 -7.67 15.75
C ASN A 79 8.03 -6.62 14.66
N GLY A 80 8.91 -6.48 13.67
CA GLY A 80 8.82 -5.44 12.63
C GLY A 80 7.50 -5.45 11.85
N GLU A 81 6.91 -6.62 11.63
CA GLU A 81 5.58 -6.75 10.99
C GLU A 81 4.50 -6.07 11.82
N LEU A 82 4.35 -6.44 13.09
CA LEU A 82 3.33 -5.88 13.97
C LEU A 82 3.55 -4.37 14.19
N LEU A 83 4.81 -3.94 14.32
CA LEU A 83 5.15 -2.51 14.42
C LEU A 83 4.74 -1.75 13.17
N PHE A 84 4.94 -2.32 11.97
CA PHE A 84 4.53 -1.69 10.73
C PHE A 84 3.00 -1.57 10.62
N VAL A 85 2.27 -2.64 10.98
CA VAL A 85 0.80 -2.64 11.00
C VAL A 85 0.27 -1.56 11.95
N VAL A 86 0.80 -1.51 13.17
CA VAL A 86 0.41 -0.50 14.16
C VAL A 86 0.74 0.91 13.67
N LEU A 87 1.93 1.13 13.13
CA LEU A 87 2.33 2.42 12.58
C LEU A 87 1.41 2.85 11.42
N ALA A 88 1.11 1.94 10.49
CA ALA A 88 0.21 2.20 9.36
C ALA A 88 -1.21 2.55 9.83
N LEU A 89 -1.74 1.83 10.82
CA LEU A 89 -3.05 2.14 11.40
C LEU A 89 -3.07 3.48 12.13
N VAL A 90 -2.01 3.82 12.87
CA VAL A 90 -1.87 5.11 13.56
C VAL A 90 -1.80 6.26 12.54
N VAL A 91 -1.03 6.10 11.46
CA VAL A 91 -0.95 7.09 10.38
C VAL A 91 -2.31 7.25 9.71
N MET A 92 -3.00 6.15 9.38
CA MET A 92 -4.34 6.17 8.81
C MET A 92 -5.34 6.91 9.71
N ALA A 93 -5.36 6.58 11.01
CA ALA A 93 -6.22 7.24 11.99
C ALA A 93 -5.90 8.73 12.12
N GLY A 94 -4.61 9.09 12.14
CA GLY A 94 -4.15 10.47 12.19
C GLY A 94 -4.62 11.28 10.97
N VAL A 95 -4.51 10.72 9.76
CA VAL A 95 -4.99 11.37 8.53
C VAL A 95 -6.52 11.52 8.56
N ILE A 96 -7.26 10.49 8.99
CA ILE A 96 -8.72 10.58 9.13
C ILE A 96 -9.12 11.69 10.10
N VAL A 97 -8.52 11.73 11.29
CA VAL A 97 -8.80 12.78 12.28
C VAL A 97 -8.45 14.16 11.73
N PHE A 98 -7.31 14.29 11.05
CA PHE A 98 -6.91 15.55 10.41
C PHE A 98 -7.94 16.03 9.39
N VAL A 99 -8.43 15.14 8.53
CA VAL A 99 -9.46 15.45 7.53
C VAL A 99 -10.79 15.87 8.19
N LEU A 100 -11.18 15.21 9.28
CA LEU A 100 -12.41 15.51 10.02
C LEU A 100 -12.34 16.85 10.76
N VAL A 101 -11.21 17.18 11.38
CA VAL A 101 -11.01 18.41 12.16
C VAL A 101 -10.76 19.64 11.28
N THR A 102 -10.29 19.44 10.04
CA THR A 102 -10.06 20.54 9.10
C THR A 102 -11.40 21.22 8.75
N LYS A 103 -11.50 22.53 9.01
CA LYS A 103 -12.73 23.31 8.74
C LYS A 103 -13.03 23.35 7.24
N GLU A 104 -14.32 23.26 6.90
CA GLU A 104 -14.79 23.31 5.52
C GLU A 104 -14.74 24.73 4.98
N GLY A 105 -13.97 24.93 3.91
CA GLY A 105 -14.23 26.05 3.00
C GLY A 105 -15.40 25.71 2.06
N PRO A 106 -16.02 26.70 1.40
CA PRO A 106 -17.18 26.53 0.53
C PRO A 106 -16.96 25.58 -0.69
N VAL A 107 -15.70 25.20 -0.96
CA VAL A 107 -15.30 24.29 -2.06
C VAL A 107 -15.02 22.86 -1.55
N MET A 108 -15.04 22.62 -0.22
CA MET A 108 -14.41 21.45 0.40
C MET A 108 -15.36 20.38 0.96
N SER A 109 -16.68 20.61 0.92
CA SER A 109 -17.66 19.69 1.53
C SER A 109 -17.72 18.33 0.81
N GLY A 110 -17.59 18.32 -0.53
CA GLY A 110 -17.57 17.09 -1.33
C GLY A 110 -16.24 16.33 -1.33
N SER A 111 -15.11 17.03 -1.18
CA SER A 111 -13.76 16.44 -1.27
C SER A 111 -13.34 15.69 -0.01
N LYS A 112 -13.92 16.02 1.16
CA LYS A 112 -13.65 15.31 2.42
C LYS A 112 -14.05 13.83 2.37
N GLY A 113 -15.26 13.53 1.92
CA GLY A 113 -15.73 12.14 1.81
C GLY A 113 -14.91 11.32 0.82
N LEU A 114 -14.45 11.96 -0.27
CA LEU A 114 -13.54 11.34 -1.22
C LEU A 114 -12.18 11.02 -0.56
N LEU A 115 -11.56 12.01 0.09
CA LEU A 115 -10.28 11.85 0.80
C LEU A 115 -10.33 10.78 1.91
N LEU A 116 -11.43 10.73 2.66
CA LEU A 116 -11.64 9.72 3.70
C LEU A 116 -11.70 8.31 3.12
N GLY A 117 -12.48 8.10 2.05
CA GLY A 117 -12.58 6.79 1.41
C GLY A 117 -11.27 6.34 0.79
N ILE A 118 -10.54 7.24 0.12
CA ILE A 118 -9.20 6.96 -0.41
C ILE A 118 -8.26 6.54 0.71
N THR A 119 -8.23 7.32 1.81
CA THR A 119 -7.37 7.06 2.95
C THR A 119 -7.71 5.72 3.62
N ALA A 120 -9.00 5.37 3.73
CA ALA A 120 -9.44 4.10 4.28
C ALA A 120 -9.00 2.93 3.40
N ILE A 121 -9.21 2.99 2.09
CA ILE A 121 -8.81 1.93 1.15
C ILE A 121 -7.28 1.73 1.19
N THR A 122 -6.53 2.82 1.04
CA THR A 122 -5.06 2.77 1.03
C THR A 122 -4.50 2.32 2.37
N GLY A 123 -5.02 2.85 3.49
CA GLY A 123 -4.58 2.51 4.83
C GLY A 123 -4.82 1.04 5.17
N LEU A 124 -5.98 0.49 4.81
CA LEU A 124 -6.28 -0.94 5.01
C LEU A 124 -5.38 -1.84 4.16
N ILE A 125 -5.11 -1.48 2.90
CA ILE A 125 -4.22 -2.27 2.05
C ILE A 125 -2.78 -2.23 2.58
N ILE A 126 -2.29 -1.06 3.00
CA ILE A 126 -0.96 -0.95 3.61
C ILE A 126 -0.89 -1.75 4.92
N ALA A 127 -1.92 -1.67 5.78
CA ALA A 127 -1.90 -2.31 7.08
C ALA A 127 -2.06 -3.83 7.02
N PHE A 128 -2.78 -4.37 6.03
CA PHE A 128 -3.10 -5.80 5.99
C PHE A 128 -2.52 -6.53 4.78
N LEU A 129 -2.71 -6.01 3.57
CA LEU A 129 -2.33 -6.72 2.35
C LEU A 129 -0.81 -6.70 2.11
N LEU A 130 -0.15 -5.58 2.44
CA LEU A 130 1.29 -5.42 2.28
C LEU A 130 2.11 -6.36 3.21
N PRO A 131 1.85 -6.42 4.53
CA PRO A 131 2.51 -7.41 5.38
C PRO A 131 2.13 -8.84 5.00
N PHE A 132 0.88 -9.09 4.60
CA PHE A 132 0.47 -10.42 4.13
C PHE A 132 1.28 -10.90 2.90
N LEU A 133 1.46 -10.05 1.88
CA LEU A 133 2.32 -10.39 0.73
C LEU A 133 3.80 -10.45 1.10
N GLY A 134 4.25 -9.64 2.06
CA GLY A 134 5.64 -9.60 2.51
C GLY A 134 6.06 -10.82 3.34
N THR A 135 5.15 -11.38 4.15
CA THR A 135 5.43 -12.50 5.07
C THR A 135 5.10 -13.88 4.47
N HIS A 136 4.48 -13.96 3.29
CA HIS A 136 4.20 -15.21 2.59
C HIS A 136 5.20 -15.48 1.44
N PRO A 137 6.39 -16.07 1.72
CA PRO A 137 7.39 -16.37 0.69
C PRO A 137 6.95 -17.40 -0.35
N LYS A 138 5.89 -18.18 -0.06
CA LYS A 138 5.36 -19.22 -0.95
C LYS A 138 4.69 -18.68 -2.23
N ILE A 139 4.38 -17.38 -2.29
CA ILE A 139 3.71 -16.79 -3.45
C ILE A 139 4.72 -16.41 -4.54
N PHE A 140 6.00 -16.22 -4.18
CA PHE A 140 7.06 -15.75 -5.08
C PHE A 140 8.17 -16.79 -5.35
N MET A 141 8.10 -17.97 -4.73
CA MET A 141 9.05 -19.06 -5.02
C MET A 141 8.69 -19.74 -6.35
N GLU A 142 9.62 -19.70 -7.30
CA GLU A 142 9.60 -20.58 -8.47
C GLU A 142 9.69 -22.05 -8.02
N LYS A 143 9.01 -22.94 -8.75
CA LYS A 143 8.89 -24.37 -8.42
C LYS A 143 10.24 -25.11 -8.27
N GLU A 144 11.34 -24.55 -8.78
CA GLU A 144 12.66 -25.18 -8.76
C GLU A 144 13.33 -25.14 -7.36
N GLU A 145 13.11 -24.11 -6.55
CA GLU A 145 13.67 -24.03 -5.18
C GLU A 145 12.96 -24.96 -4.17
N LEU A 146 11.74 -25.42 -4.49
CA LEU A 146 10.99 -26.37 -3.68
C LEU A 146 11.49 -27.82 -3.81
N LEU A 147 12.20 -28.15 -4.89
CA LEU A 147 12.75 -29.49 -5.08
C LEU A 147 14.13 -29.65 -4.44
N GLU A 148 14.93 -28.57 -4.37
CA GLU A 148 16.28 -28.61 -3.79
C GLU A 148 16.28 -28.59 -2.25
N SER A 149 15.22 -28.08 -1.62
CA SER A 149 15.03 -28.12 -0.16
C SER A 149 14.37 -29.42 0.35
N ALA A 150 13.99 -30.31 -0.57
CA ALA A 150 13.43 -31.63 -0.28
C ALA A 150 14.45 -32.77 -0.44
N GLN A 151 15.72 -32.43 -0.73
CA GLN A 151 16.89 -33.34 -0.70
C GLN A 151 17.79 -32.99 0.49
#